data_AF-A0A9N8DN86-F1
#
_entry.id   AF-A0A9N8DN86-F1
#
_cell.length_a   1.000
_cell.length_b   1.000
_cell.length_c   1.000
_cell.angle_alpha   90.00
_cell.angle_beta   90.00
_cell.angle_gamma   90.00
#
_symmetry.space_group_name_H-M   'P 1'
#
loop_
_entity.id
_entity.type
_entity.pdbx_description
1 polymer ?
#
loop_
_entity_poly.entity_id
_entity_poly.type
_entity_poly.pdbx_seq_one_letter_code
_entity_poly.pdbx_strand_id
1 'polypeptide(L)'
;MTNNTATTQSVAAPLGAPVEDLKRVKQGHSFLGCLCDMRRAVIMINILGVGLGIAGLLTVILVDKYGDKEEQKVFLNGYDIWALIAIQAAVCVGHFSGLMGAVNFSICPVTITILMEIAYAVLSGLDQNWIGLGVSIFFIYPHVFLCYELAKGIMTPENYFRQERQSCCCV
;
A
#
# COMPACT_ATOMS: atom_id res chain seq x y z
N MET A 1 -32.98 -22.38 34.70
CA MET A 1 -33.22 -21.99 33.30
C MET A 1 -33.98 -20.68 33.32
N THR A 2 -33.28 -19.56 33.14
CA THR A 2 -33.87 -18.21 33.09
C THR A 2 -33.48 -17.58 31.77
N ASN A 3 -34.46 -17.46 30.87
CA ASN A 3 -34.33 -16.80 29.58
C ASN A 3 -34.45 -15.28 29.78
N ASN A 4 -33.42 -14.54 29.37
CA ASN A 4 -33.49 -13.08 29.26
C ASN A 4 -33.65 -12.70 27.78
N THR A 5 -34.87 -12.31 27.42
CA THR A 5 -35.21 -11.64 26.18
C THR A 5 -34.89 -10.16 26.33
N ALA A 6 -33.84 -9.68 25.66
CA ALA A 6 -33.49 -8.27 25.62
C ALA A 6 -34.24 -7.58 24.46
N THR A 7 -35.24 -6.77 24.81
CA THR A 7 -35.98 -5.91 23.87
C THR A 7 -35.14 -4.67 23.60
N THR A 8 -34.69 -4.47 22.36
CA THR A 8 -33.95 -3.27 21.95
C THR A 8 -34.93 -2.21 21.44
N GLN A 9 -35.17 -1.16 22.24
CA GLN A 9 -35.85 0.04 21.78
C GLN A 9 -34.83 1.01 21.18
N SER A 10 -34.99 1.37 19.90
CA SER A 10 -34.21 2.42 19.25
C SER A 10 -34.84 3.79 19.55
N VAL A 11 -34.19 4.57 20.40
CA VAL A 11 -34.56 5.97 20.66
C VAL A 11 -33.76 6.87 19.72
N ALA A 12 -34.45 7.79 19.04
CA ALA A 12 -33.83 8.80 18.18
C ALA A 12 -33.02 9.81 19.04
N ALA A 13 -31.76 10.04 18.68
CA ALA A 13 -30.84 10.89 19.44
C ALA A 13 -31.12 12.39 19.22
N PRO A 14 -31.14 13.22 20.28
CA PRO A 14 -31.37 14.65 20.18
C PRO A 14 -30.11 15.42 19.75
N LEU A 15 -30.29 16.46 18.92
CA LEU A 15 -29.25 17.44 18.56
C LEU A 15 -28.81 18.20 19.83
N GLY A 16 -27.63 17.89 20.35
CA GLY A 16 -27.01 18.63 21.46
C GLY A 16 -26.37 17.81 22.59
N ALA A 17 -26.23 16.49 22.44
CA ALA A 17 -25.56 15.67 23.45
C ALA A 17 -24.04 15.97 23.55
N PRO A 18 -23.46 15.96 24.77
CA PRO A 18 -22.01 16.09 24.98
C PRO A 18 -21.27 14.91 24.33
N VAL A 19 -20.01 15.15 23.94
CA VAL A 19 -19.10 14.24 23.23
C VAL A 19 -18.72 13.04 24.14
N GLU A 20 -19.67 12.18 24.46
CA GLU A 20 -19.45 10.87 25.09
C GLU A 20 -20.08 9.78 24.23
N ASP A 21 -19.63 9.68 22.98
CA ASP A 21 -19.82 8.53 22.09
C ASP A 21 -18.86 8.75 20.91
N LEU A 22 -17.85 7.94 20.60
CA LEU A 22 -17.76 6.50 20.63
C LEU A 22 -16.29 6.11 20.88
N LYS A 23 -15.98 5.58 22.06
CA LYS A 23 -14.77 4.77 22.26
C LYS A 23 -15.01 3.37 21.68
N ARG A 24 -15.55 3.26 20.45
CA ARG A 24 -15.53 2.01 19.70
C ARG A 24 -14.06 1.76 19.41
N VAL A 25 -13.48 0.81 20.16
CA VAL A 25 -12.17 0.26 19.84
C VAL A 25 -12.23 -0.18 18.39
N LYS A 26 -11.48 0.52 17.52
CA LYS A 26 -11.36 0.20 16.10
C LYS A 26 -10.96 -1.27 16.00
N GLN A 27 -11.83 -2.12 15.45
CA GLN A 27 -11.40 -3.45 15.03
C GLN A 27 -10.48 -3.22 13.82
N GLY A 28 -9.17 -3.41 14.04
CA GLY A 28 -8.18 -3.27 12.98
C GLY A 28 -8.52 -4.19 11.81
N HIS A 29 -8.39 -3.68 10.59
CA HIS A 29 -8.44 -4.53 9.40
C HIS A 29 -7.09 -5.24 9.26
N SER A 30 -7.11 -6.57 9.16
CA SER A 30 -5.91 -7.34 8.90
C SER A 30 -5.67 -7.43 7.39
N PHE A 31 -4.53 -6.91 6.93
CA PHE A 31 -3.99 -7.22 5.61
C PHE A 31 -3.14 -8.49 5.72
N LEU A 32 -3.37 -9.48 4.84
CA LEU A 32 -2.65 -10.77 4.83
C LEU A 32 -2.67 -11.55 6.17
N GLY A 33 -3.67 -11.31 7.03
CA GLY A 33 -3.84 -12.03 8.31
C GLY A 33 -2.82 -11.68 9.41
N CYS A 34 -1.68 -11.06 9.09
CA CYS A 34 -0.64 -10.69 10.05
C CYS A 34 -0.32 -9.19 10.12
N LEU A 35 -0.67 -8.41 9.09
CA LEU A 35 -0.45 -6.97 9.05
C LEU A 35 -1.72 -6.25 9.50
N CYS A 36 -1.86 -6.09 10.82
CA CYS A 36 -2.99 -5.38 11.43
C CYS A 36 -2.92 -3.85 11.35
N ASP A 37 -1.86 -3.33 10.78
CA ASP A 37 -1.61 -1.90 10.63
C ASP A 37 -1.30 -1.63 9.16
N MET A 38 -2.18 -0.86 8.53
CA MET A 38 -2.11 -0.51 7.10
C MET A 38 -0.90 0.37 6.80
N ARG A 39 -0.47 1.21 7.75
CA ARG A 39 0.77 1.98 7.63
C ARG A 39 1.99 1.05 7.60
N ARG A 40 2.05 0.06 8.49
CA ARG A 40 3.11 -0.97 8.44
C ARG A 40 3.07 -1.78 7.15
N ALA A 41 1.89 -2.15 6.68
CA ALA A 41 1.75 -2.84 5.41
C ALA A 41 2.33 -2.02 4.25
N VAL A 42 1.95 -0.74 4.14
CA VAL A 42 2.48 0.19 3.11
C VAL A 42 4.01 0.35 3.24
N ILE A 43 4.55 0.48 4.44
CA ILE A 43 6.01 0.54 4.66
C ILE A 43 6.69 -0.72 4.14
N MET A 44 6.20 -1.91 4.50
CA MET A 44 6.78 -3.19 4.07
C MET A 44 6.69 -3.37 2.55
N ILE A 45 5.55 -3.03 1.95
CA ILE A 45 5.33 -3.12 0.50
C ILE A 45 6.28 -2.19 -0.24
N ASN A 46 6.46 -0.94 0.21
CA ASN A 46 7.38 -0.02 -0.44
C ASN A 46 8.84 -0.42 -0.26
N ILE A 47 9.23 -0.98 0.90
CA ILE A 47 10.58 -1.55 1.07
C ILE A 47 10.81 -2.69 0.08
N LEU A 48 9.84 -3.61 -0.04
CA LEU A 48 9.91 -4.70 -1.01
C LEU A 48 9.97 -4.16 -2.45
N GLY A 49 9.15 -3.16 -2.78
CA GLY A 49 9.12 -2.51 -4.09
C GLY A 49 10.44 -1.83 -4.45
N VAL A 50 11.07 -1.11 -3.52
CA VAL A 50 12.43 -0.55 -3.71
C VAL A 50 13.44 -1.68 -3.93
N GLY A 51 13.39 -2.75 -3.13
CA GLY A 51 14.30 -3.90 -3.27
C GLY A 51 14.18 -4.58 -4.64
N LEU A 52 12.96 -4.86 -5.08
CA LEU A 52 12.67 -5.42 -6.40
C LEU A 52 13.10 -4.46 -7.52
N GLY A 53 12.91 -3.15 -7.33
CA GLY A 53 13.31 -2.16 -8.32
C GLY A 53 14.83 -2.04 -8.48
N ILE A 54 15.58 -2.12 -7.37
CA ILE A 54 17.05 -2.20 -7.41
C ILE A 54 17.49 -3.49 -8.10
N ALA A 55 16.88 -4.63 -7.77
CA ALA A 55 17.20 -5.90 -8.41
C ALA A 55 16.94 -5.85 -9.93
N GLY A 56 15.79 -5.31 -10.35
CA GLY A 56 15.47 -5.12 -11.77
C GLY A 56 16.47 -4.21 -12.49
N LEU A 57 16.90 -3.12 -11.83
CA LEU A 57 17.91 -2.22 -12.40
C LEU A 57 19.26 -2.92 -12.60
N LEU A 58 19.69 -3.69 -11.60
CA LEU A 58 20.90 -4.49 -11.69
C LEU A 58 20.79 -5.52 -12.81
N THR A 59 19.64 -6.18 -12.98
CA THR A 59 19.41 -7.12 -14.09
C THR A 59 19.59 -6.44 -15.45
N VAL A 60 18.98 -5.27 -15.67
CA VAL A 60 19.14 -4.52 -16.94
C VAL A 60 20.61 -4.20 -17.21
N ILE A 61 21.35 -3.72 -16.19
CA ILE A 61 22.78 -3.39 -16.31
C ILE A 61 23.63 -4.65 -16.60
N LEU A 62 23.32 -5.77 -15.94
CA LEU A 62 24.07 -7.01 -16.12
C LEU A 62 23.84 -7.61 -17.52
N VAL A 63 22.59 -7.59 -18.02
CA VAL A 63 22.26 -8.08 -19.37
C VAL A 63 22.93 -7.21 -20.45
N ASP A 64 22.98 -5.89 -20.26
CA ASP A 64 23.69 -5.00 -21.17
C ASP A 64 25.19 -5.26 -21.22
N LYS A 65 25.81 -5.43 -20.04
CA LYS A 65 27.25 -5.54 -19.94
C LYS A 65 27.78 -6.93 -20.27
N TYR A 66 27.04 -7.98 -19.90
CA TYR A 66 27.52 -9.36 -19.94
C TYR A 66 26.66 -10.27 -20.80
N GLY A 67 25.43 -9.86 -21.14
CA GLY A 67 24.53 -10.66 -21.96
C GLY A 67 25.00 -10.71 -23.41
N ASP A 68 24.79 -11.86 -24.05
CA ASP A 68 25.05 -11.96 -25.48
C ASP A 68 23.98 -11.23 -26.31
N LYS A 69 24.20 -11.13 -27.63
CA LYS A 69 23.28 -10.40 -28.52
C LYS A 69 21.90 -11.05 -28.63
N GLU A 70 21.77 -12.35 -28.39
CA GLU A 70 20.47 -13.03 -28.41
C GLU A 70 19.72 -12.78 -27.10
N GLU A 71 20.40 -12.90 -25.97
CA GLU A 71 19.88 -12.56 -24.63
C GLU A 71 19.42 -11.12 -24.56
N GLN A 72 20.21 -10.16 -25.07
CA GLN A 72 19.84 -8.76 -25.14
C GLN A 72 18.58 -8.53 -25.98
N LYS A 73 18.44 -9.22 -27.13
CA LYS A 73 17.25 -9.08 -27.97
C LYS A 73 16.00 -9.63 -27.29
N VAL A 74 16.12 -10.79 -26.64
CA VAL A 74 15.00 -11.42 -25.92
C VAL A 74 14.60 -10.56 -24.73
N PHE A 75 15.57 -10.07 -23.95
CA PHE A 75 15.31 -9.32 -22.72
C PHE A 75 14.83 -7.90 -22.98
N LEU A 76 15.48 -7.18 -23.89
CA LEU A 76 15.12 -5.79 -24.20
C LEU A 76 13.87 -5.73 -25.09
N ASN A 77 13.55 -6.77 -25.84
CA ASN A 77 12.38 -6.84 -26.74
C ASN A 77 12.19 -5.58 -27.62
N GLY A 78 13.30 -4.96 -28.05
CA GLY A 78 13.30 -3.73 -28.85
C GLY A 78 13.15 -2.42 -28.08
N TYR A 79 13.03 -2.45 -26.75
CA TYR A 79 13.09 -1.25 -25.90
C TYR A 79 14.52 -0.69 -25.83
N ASP A 80 14.60 0.64 -25.79
CA ASP A 80 15.86 1.33 -25.51
C ASP A 80 16.28 1.08 -24.06
N ILE A 81 17.53 0.70 -23.85
CA ILE A 81 18.08 0.40 -22.53
C ILE A 81 17.95 1.59 -21.57
N TRP A 82 18.18 2.81 -22.07
CA TRP A 82 18.08 4.01 -21.27
C TRP A 82 16.63 4.28 -20.83
N ALA A 83 15.66 3.95 -21.67
CA ALA A 83 14.25 3.98 -21.30
C ALA A 83 13.93 2.99 -20.19
N LEU A 84 14.45 1.75 -20.26
CA LEU A 84 14.26 0.75 -19.20
C LEU A 84 14.89 1.17 -17.87
N ILE A 85 16.11 1.72 -17.91
CA ILE A 85 16.78 2.28 -16.73
C ILE A 85 15.96 3.42 -16.13
N ALA A 86 15.45 4.34 -16.96
CA ALA A 86 14.65 5.47 -16.51
C ALA A 86 13.32 5.02 -15.87
N ILE A 87 12.63 4.04 -16.49
CA ILE A 87 11.41 3.45 -15.94
C ILE A 87 11.71 2.81 -14.58
N GLN A 88 12.79 2.03 -14.48
CA GLN A 88 13.13 1.34 -13.24
C GLN A 88 13.53 2.31 -12.13
N ALA A 89 14.27 3.38 -12.47
CA ALA A 89 14.57 4.46 -11.54
C ALA A 89 13.31 5.19 -11.07
N ALA A 90 12.37 5.47 -11.97
CA ALA A 90 11.09 6.08 -11.63
C ALA A 90 10.28 5.21 -10.66
N VAL A 91 10.25 3.89 -10.87
CA VAL A 91 9.62 2.94 -9.93
C VAL A 91 10.26 3.02 -8.54
N CYS A 92 11.60 3.05 -8.44
CA CYS A 92 12.29 3.21 -7.17
C CYS A 92 11.93 4.54 -6.47
N VAL A 93 11.87 5.65 -7.22
CA VAL A 93 11.45 6.96 -6.70
C VAL A 93 10.00 6.92 -6.23
N GLY A 94 9.10 6.29 -6.99
CA GLY A 94 7.70 6.10 -6.64
C GLY A 94 7.53 5.37 -5.31
N HIS A 95 8.23 4.26 -5.11
CA HIS A 95 8.19 3.53 -3.83
C HIS A 95 8.86 4.29 -2.69
N PHE A 96 9.95 5.01 -2.94
CA PHE A 96 10.57 5.86 -1.93
C PHE A 96 9.62 6.97 -1.48
N SER A 97 8.86 7.57 -2.40
CA SER A 97 7.85 8.58 -2.07
C SER A 97 6.72 8.00 -1.19
N GLY A 98 6.26 6.79 -1.49
CA GLY A 98 5.24 6.08 -0.69
C GLY A 98 5.74 5.75 0.71
N LEU A 99 6.99 5.32 0.83
CA LEU A 99 7.66 5.10 2.12
C LEU A 99 7.72 6.39 2.95
N MET A 100 8.15 7.50 2.34
CA MET A 100 8.20 8.81 3.00
C MET A 100 6.81 9.30 3.41
N GLY A 101 5.80 9.08 2.58
CA GLY A 101 4.40 9.41 2.90
C GLY A 101 3.87 8.62 4.09
N ALA A 102 4.11 7.32 4.13
CA ALA A 102 3.68 6.46 5.23
C ALA A 102 4.41 6.76 6.55
N VAL A 103 5.72 7.04 6.50
CA VAL A 103 6.49 7.40 7.71
C VAL A 103 5.99 8.73 8.29
N ASN A 104 5.75 9.74 7.44
CA ASN A 104 5.40 11.10 7.85
C ASN A 104 3.88 11.36 7.94
N PHE A 105 3.03 10.34 7.81
CA PHE A 105 1.57 10.50 7.80
C PHE A 105 1.07 11.52 6.75
N SER A 106 1.73 11.58 5.59
CA SER A 106 1.42 12.53 4.52
C SER A 106 0.71 11.81 3.36
N ILE A 107 -0.46 12.31 2.98
CA ILE A 107 -1.30 11.71 1.93
C ILE A 107 -0.69 11.92 0.54
N CYS A 108 -0.08 13.07 0.27
CA CYS A 108 0.36 13.43 -1.07
C CYS A 108 1.41 12.45 -1.63
N PRO A 109 2.51 12.10 -0.92
CA PRO A 109 3.49 11.15 -1.44
C PRO A 109 2.91 9.73 -1.62
N VAL A 110 2.04 9.27 -0.71
CA VAL A 110 1.35 7.97 -0.85
C VAL A 110 0.45 7.96 -2.10
N THR A 111 -0.22 9.07 -2.38
CA THR A 111 -1.08 9.21 -3.56
C THR A 111 -0.27 9.15 -4.86
N ILE A 112 0.93 9.72 -4.89
CA ILE A 112 1.82 9.60 -6.05
C ILE A 112 2.15 8.13 -6.33
N THR A 113 2.49 7.35 -5.30
CA THR A 113 2.73 5.91 -5.44
C THR A 113 1.50 5.18 -5.98
N ILE A 114 0.29 5.47 -5.48
CA ILE A 114 -0.95 4.87 -5.98
C ILE A 114 -1.14 5.17 -7.48
N LEU A 115 -0.93 6.41 -7.91
CA LEU A 115 -1.08 6.78 -9.33
C LEU A 115 -0.07 6.04 -10.22
N MET A 116 1.16 5.86 -9.75
CA MET A 116 2.16 5.07 -10.47
C MET A 116 1.80 3.59 -10.53
N GLU A 117 1.31 3.00 -9.44
CA GLU A 117 0.85 1.60 -9.43
C GLU A 117 -0.37 1.38 -10.33
N ILE A 118 -1.31 2.34 -10.39
CA ILE A 118 -2.44 2.31 -11.33
C ILE A 118 -1.94 2.36 -12.77
N ALA A 119 -0.99 3.25 -13.08
CA ALA A 119 -0.42 3.32 -14.42
C ALA A 119 0.25 1.99 -14.81
N TYR A 120 1.02 1.39 -13.91
CA TYR A 120 1.64 0.08 -14.12
C TYR A 120 0.61 -1.05 -14.26
N ALA A 121 -0.46 -1.03 -13.47
CA ALA A 121 -1.55 -2.00 -13.58
C ALA A 121 -2.23 -1.91 -14.96
N VAL A 122 -2.52 -0.69 -15.43
CA VAL A 122 -3.09 -0.46 -16.78
C VAL A 122 -2.15 -1.00 -17.86
N LEU A 123 -0.86 -0.67 -17.80
CA LEU A 123 0.14 -1.17 -18.76
C LEU A 123 0.23 -2.71 -18.74
N SER A 124 0.23 -3.31 -17.55
CA SER A 124 0.22 -4.78 -17.40
C SER A 124 -1.03 -5.41 -18.01
N GLY A 125 -2.19 -4.77 -17.86
CA GLY A 125 -3.43 -5.22 -18.50
C GLY A 125 -3.39 -5.12 -20.03
N LEU A 126 -2.80 -4.04 -20.56
CA LEU A 126 -2.62 -3.86 -22.01
C LEU A 126 -1.65 -4.88 -22.61
N ASP A 127 -0.61 -5.24 -21.85
CA ASP A 127 0.36 -6.29 -22.21
C ASP A 127 -0.16 -7.72 -21.96
N GLN A 128 -1.42 -7.88 -21.55
CA GLN A 128 -2.04 -9.16 -21.19
C GLN A 128 -1.29 -9.92 -20.07
N ASN A 129 -0.49 -9.21 -19.27
CA ASN A 129 0.18 -9.73 -18.09
C ASN A 129 -0.79 -9.75 -16.89
N TRP A 130 -1.70 -10.72 -16.90
CA TRP A 130 -2.74 -10.88 -15.88
C TRP A 130 -2.20 -11.08 -14.46
N ILE A 131 -1.03 -11.73 -14.34
CA ILE A 131 -0.36 -11.93 -13.05
C ILE A 131 0.14 -10.58 -12.53
N GLY A 132 0.83 -9.80 -13.35
CA GLY A 132 1.28 -8.45 -13.02
C GLY A 132 0.13 -7.56 -12.59
N LEU A 133 -0.95 -7.54 -13.39
CA LEU A 133 -2.18 -6.79 -13.07
C LEU A 133 -2.77 -7.17 -11.70
N GLY A 134 -2.90 -8.47 -11.44
CA GLY A 134 -3.45 -8.97 -10.17
C GLY A 134 -2.59 -8.57 -8.97
N VAL A 135 -1.26 -8.68 -9.10
CA VAL A 135 -0.30 -8.27 -8.07
C VAL A 135 -0.38 -6.76 -7.82
N SER A 136 -0.49 -5.94 -8.87
CA SER A 136 -0.62 -4.48 -8.72
C SER A 136 -1.91 -4.08 -8.01
N ILE A 137 -3.05 -4.64 -8.41
CA ILE A 137 -4.34 -4.36 -7.75
C ILE A 137 -4.27 -4.73 -6.26
N PHE A 138 -3.62 -5.86 -5.96
CA PHE A 138 -3.43 -6.31 -4.59
C PHE A 138 -2.59 -5.34 -3.74
N PHE A 139 -1.51 -4.78 -4.30
CA PHE A 139 -0.66 -3.81 -3.59
C PHE A 139 -1.23 -2.39 -3.52
N ILE A 140 -2.14 -2.01 -4.43
CA ILE A 140 -2.85 -0.72 -4.36
C ILE A 140 -3.75 -0.64 -3.12
N TYR A 141 -4.37 -1.75 -2.70
CA TYR A 141 -5.32 -1.80 -1.59
C TYR A 141 -4.82 -1.14 -0.28
N PRO A 142 -3.68 -1.55 0.31
CA PRO A 142 -3.21 -0.96 1.56
C PRO A 142 -2.84 0.53 1.42
N HIS A 143 -2.38 0.96 0.24
CA HIS A 143 -2.11 2.38 -0.02
C HIS A 143 -3.39 3.21 -0.02
N VAL A 144 -4.42 2.78 -0.75
CA VAL A 144 -5.73 3.45 -0.79
C VAL A 144 -6.36 3.52 0.60
N PHE A 145 -6.30 2.41 1.34
CA PHE A 145 -6.85 2.34 2.68
C PHE A 145 -6.08 3.26 3.65
N LEU A 146 -4.74 3.31 3.58
CA LEU A 146 -3.95 4.26 4.36
C LEU A 146 -4.35 5.71 4.04
N CYS A 147 -4.47 6.08 2.75
CA CYS A 147 -4.92 7.40 2.35
C CYS A 147 -6.31 7.74 2.91
N TYR A 148 -7.25 6.77 2.90
CA TYR A 148 -8.57 6.94 3.49
C TYR A 148 -8.48 7.23 5.00
N GLU A 149 -7.67 6.49 5.75
CA GLU A 149 -7.52 6.69 7.20
C GLU A 149 -6.86 8.02 7.57
N LEU A 150 -5.84 8.42 6.80
CA LEU A 150 -5.20 9.72 6.94
C LEU A 150 -6.19 10.86 6.62
N ALA A 151 -6.95 10.75 5.53
CA ALA A 151 -7.92 11.77 5.10
C ALA A 151 -9.06 11.96 6.10
N LYS A 152 -9.47 10.89 6.78
CA LYS A 152 -10.50 10.93 7.83
C LYS A 152 -9.97 11.38 9.19
N GLY A 153 -8.66 11.59 9.35
CA GLY A 153 -8.04 11.89 10.65
C GLY A 153 -8.15 10.73 11.65
N ILE A 154 -8.46 9.52 11.16
CA ILE A 154 -8.52 8.31 11.99
C ILE A 154 -7.10 7.95 12.42
N MET A 155 -6.15 8.07 11.49
CA MET A 155 -4.74 7.82 11.71
C MET A 155 -3.97 9.14 11.66
N THR A 156 -3.53 9.63 12.82
CA THR A 156 -2.63 10.78 12.95
C THR A 156 -1.43 10.39 13.81
N PRO A 157 -0.31 11.14 13.78
CA PRO A 157 0.83 10.86 14.64
C PRO A 157 0.45 10.72 16.12
N GLU A 158 -0.47 11.54 16.62
CA GLU A 158 -0.90 11.56 18.03
C GLU A 158 -1.82 10.38 18.37
N ASN A 159 -2.73 10.02 17.46
CA ASN A 159 -3.68 8.93 17.64
C ASN A 159 -3.04 7.55 17.47
N TYR A 160 -2.08 7.44 16.56
CA TYR A 160 -1.39 6.19 16.22
C TYR A 160 -0.76 5.54 17.46
N PHE A 161 0.01 6.30 18.26
CA PHE A 161 0.66 5.76 19.47
C PHE A 161 -0.30 5.37 20.60
N ARG A 162 -1.53 5.93 20.59
CA ARG A 162 -2.55 5.67 21.61
C ARG A 162 -3.43 4.48 21.25
N GLN A 163 -3.79 4.33 19.97
CA GLN A 163 -4.77 3.35 19.52
C GLN A 163 -4.14 2.05 19.00
N GLU A 164 -2.96 2.09 18.39
CA GLU A 164 -2.37 0.91 17.72
C GLU A 164 -1.39 0.10 18.57
N ARG A 165 -1.43 0.25 19.90
CA ARG A 165 -0.59 -0.57 20.80
C ARG A 165 -0.93 -2.07 20.77
N GLN A 166 -2.11 -2.46 20.28
CA GLN A 166 -2.46 -3.87 20.12
C GLN A 166 -2.02 -4.37 18.76
N SER A 167 -0.77 -4.79 18.67
CA SER A 167 -0.28 -5.59 17.54
C SER A 167 -0.98 -6.96 17.60
N CYS A 168 -1.80 -7.32 16.61
CA CYS A 168 -2.62 -8.54 16.61
C CYS A 168 -1.86 -9.87 16.74
N CYS A 169 -0.52 -9.86 16.81
CA CYS A 169 0.30 -11.06 16.94
C CYS A 169 1.18 -11.06 18.19
N CYS A 170 1.04 -10.07 19.09
CA CYS A 170 1.72 -10.05 20.38
C CYS A 170 0.71 -9.69 21.47
N VAL A 171 0.02 -10.71 21.97
CA VAL A 171 -0.64 -10.68 23.29
C VAL A 171 0.37 -11.17 24.31
#